data_AF-A0AAU3NE67-F1
#
_entry.id   AF-A0AAU3NE67-F1
#
_cell.length_a   1.000
_cell.length_b   1.000
_cell.length_c   1.000
_cell.angle_alpha   90.00
_cell.angle_beta   90.00
_cell.angle_gamma   90.00
#
_symmetry.space_group_name_H-M   'P 1'
#
loop_
_entity.id
_entity.type
_entity.pdbx_description
1 polymer ?
#
loop_
_entity_poly.entity_id
_entity_poly.type
_entity_poly.pdbx_seq_one_letter_code
_entity_poly.pdbx_strand_id
1 'polypeptide(L)'
;MTDLIRRLTAWVGLLLIPPGTHRTRPACPARAVSPRPRVTLPVHRSPYGLDTPLDGTATVAVRPYVTAHEQRERRRELVLATLGLDMPGPYWIHGLEVA
;
A
#
# COMPACT_ATOMS: atom_id res chain seq x y z
N MET A 1 -33.05 -10.70 2.54
CA MET A 1 -31.84 -11.18 1.80
C MET A 1 -30.55 -10.50 2.27
N THR A 2 -30.60 -9.26 2.75
CA THR A 2 -29.46 -8.51 3.31
C THR A 2 -28.87 -9.13 4.58
N ASP A 3 -29.66 -9.88 5.36
CA ASP A 3 -29.18 -10.58 6.55
C ASP A 3 -28.15 -11.67 6.26
N LEU A 4 -28.33 -12.42 5.17
CA LEU A 4 -27.39 -13.45 4.73
C LEU A 4 -26.05 -12.83 4.32
N ILE A 5 -26.09 -11.71 3.61
CA ILE A 5 -24.90 -10.97 3.17
C ILE A 5 -24.14 -10.44 4.39
N ARG A 6 -24.84 -9.83 5.36
CA ARG A 6 -24.24 -9.32 6.61
C ARG A 6 -23.62 -10.43 7.46
N ARG A 7 -24.25 -11.61 7.48
CA ARG A 7 -23.73 -12.77 8.22
C ARG A 7 -22.50 -13.36 7.54
N LEU A 8 -22.48 -13.41 6.21
CA LEU A 8 -21.35 -13.88 5.43
C LEU A 8 -20.13 -12.95 5.59
N THR A 9 -20.33 -11.64 5.50
CA THR A 9 -19.24 -10.66 5.64
C THR A 9 -18.63 -10.67 7.04
N ALA A 10 -19.45 -10.81 8.09
CA ALA A 10 -18.96 -10.98 9.46
C ALA A 10 -18.11 -12.24 9.63
N TRP A 11 -18.53 -13.35 9.00
CA TRP A 11 -17.83 -14.63 9.10
C TRP A 11 -16.46 -14.57 8.40
N VAL A 12 -16.40 -13.97 7.22
CA VAL A 12 -15.14 -13.75 6.47
C VAL A 12 -14.20 -12.81 7.22
N GLY A 13 -14.70 -11.76 7.87
CA GLY A 13 -13.90 -10.84 8.67
C GLY A 13 -13.20 -11.53 9.85
N LEU A 14 -13.87 -12.49 10.50
CA LEU A 14 -13.30 -13.25 11.61
C LEU A 14 -12.13 -14.16 11.19
N LEU A 15 -12.18 -14.67 9.96
CA LEU A 15 -11.12 -15.54 9.39
C LEU A 15 -9.88 -14.77 8.95
N LEU A 16 -10.06 -13.53 8.49
CA LEU A 16 -8.98 -12.74 7.88
C LEU A 16 -8.27 -11.82 8.87
N ILE A 17 -8.92 -11.43 9.97
CA ILE A 17 -8.38 -10.49 10.94
C ILE A 17 -7.96 -11.27 12.20
N PRO A 18 -6.66 -11.55 12.41
CA PRO A 18 -6.22 -12.16 13.66
C PRO A 18 -6.57 -11.21 14.82
N PRO A 19 -7.06 -11.72 15.96
CA PRO A 19 -7.32 -10.89 17.12
C PRO A 19 -6.01 -10.25 17.58
N GLY A 20 -5.89 -8.95 17.30
CA GLY A 20 -4.74 -8.15 17.69
C GLY A 20 -4.57 -8.22 19.20
N THR A 21 -3.56 -8.94 19.66
CA THR A 21 -3.19 -9.00 21.07
C THR A 21 -2.55 -7.67 21.41
N HIS A 22 -3.36 -6.70 21.82
CA HIS A 22 -2.86 -5.47 22.42
C HIS A 22 -2.15 -5.84 23.72
N ARG A 23 -0.84 -6.05 23.65
CA ARG A 23 0.03 -6.07 24.82
C ARG A 23 0.04 -4.66 25.40
N THR A 24 -0.84 -4.40 26.36
CA THR A 24 -0.69 -3.29 27.29
C THR A 24 0.58 -3.54 28.09
N ARG A 25 1.68 -2.99 27.60
CA ARG A 25 2.95 -2.95 28.32
C ARG A 25 2.77 -2.02 29.53
N PRO A 26 3.02 -2.45 30.77
CA PRO A 26 2.98 -1.56 31.91
C PRO A 26 4.07 -0.48 31.76
N ALA A 27 3.72 0.76 32.03
CA ALA A 27 4.65 1.88 32.03
C ALA A 27 5.67 1.71 33.16
N CYS A 28 6.97 1.64 32.81
CA CYS A 28 8.03 1.71 33.81
C CYS A 28 8.08 3.14 34.40
N PRO A 29 8.28 3.31 35.71
CA PRO A 29 8.51 4.63 36.28
C PRO A 29 9.84 5.22 35.76
N ALA A 30 9.79 6.47 35.30
CA ALA A 30 10.94 7.18 34.78
C ALA A 30 11.93 7.50 35.92
N ARG A 31 13.14 6.96 35.82
CA ARG A 31 14.27 7.30 36.70
C ARG A 31 14.71 8.73 36.41
N ALA A 32 14.81 9.58 37.44
CA ALA A 32 15.31 10.95 37.31
C ALA A 32 16.73 10.97 36.73
N VAL A 33 16.92 11.66 35.62
CA VAL A 33 18.19 11.77 34.89
C VAL A 33 18.91 13.05 35.34
N SER A 34 20.14 12.90 35.85
CA SER A 34 21.06 14.02 36.13
C SER A 34 21.48 14.71 34.82
N PRO A 35 21.58 16.06 34.76
CA PRO A 35 21.90 16.78 33.54
C PRO A 35 23.33 16.46 33.07
N ARG A 36 23.43 15.70 31.97
CA ARG A 36 24.70 15.45 31.28
C ARG A 36 25.04 16.64 30.36
N PRO A 37 26.33 16.93 30.14
CA PRO A 37 26.75 17.92 29.15
C PRO A 37 26.18 17.55 27.77
N ARG A 38 25.59 18.55 27.10
CA ARG A 38 24.95 18.37 25.79
C ARG A 38 26.03 18.21 24.72
N VAL A 39 26.37 16.97 24.41
CA VAL A 39 27.11 16.66 23.19
C VAL A 39 26.16 16.86 22.02
N THR A 40 26.54 17.70 21.05
CA THR A 40 25.78 17.85 19.79
C THR A 40 25.86 16.54 19.03
N LEU A 41 24.72 15.86 18.92
CA LEU A 41 24.62 14.65 18.12
C LEU A 41 24.65 15.03 16.63
N PRO A 42 25.25 14.20 15.77
CA PRO A 42 25.09 14.33 14.33
C PRO A 42 23.61 14.42 13.97
N VAL A 43 23.29 15.21 12.94
CA VAL A 43 21.92 15.32 12.43
C VAL A 43 21.44 13.92 12.06
N HIS A 44 20.32 13.51 12.66
CA HIS A 44 19.74 12.20 12.42
C HIS A 44 19.40 12.07 10.93
N ARG A 45 20.03 11.11 10.25
CA ARG A 45 19.71 10.76 8.86
C ARG A 45 19.07 9.38 8.82
N SER A 46 18.07 9.24 7.96
CA SER A 46 17.52 7.93 7.61
C SER A 46 18.63 7.11 6.93
N PRO A 47 18.73 5.79 7.18
CA PRO A 47 19.63 4.90 6.44
C PRO A 47 19.42 4.93 4.92
N TYR A 48 18.26 5.44 4.47
CA TYR A 48 17.88 5.56 3.05
C TYR A 48 18.00 6.99 2.51
N GLY A 49 18.49 7.93 3.32
CA GLY A 49 18.74 9.29 2.86
C GLY A 49 19.95 9.31 1.93
N LEU A 50 19.71 9.53 0.64
CA LEU A 50 20.79 9.79 -0.31
C LEU A 50 21.37 11.18 -0.03
N ASP A 51 22.67 11.24 0.23
CA ASP A 51 23.39 12.49 0.47
C ASP A 51 23.59 13.30 -0.82
N THR A 52 23.49 12.64 -1.97
CA THR A 52 23.66 13.23 -3.30
C THR A 52 22.30 13.29 -4.00
N PRO A 53 21.94 14.42 -4.63
CA PRO A 53 20.70 14.50 -5.40
C PRO A 53 20.73 13.46 -6.54
N LEU A 54 19.63 12.74 -6.70
CA LEU A 54 19.48 11.79 -7.80
C LEU A 54 19.20 12.56 -9.09
N ASP A 55 20.00 12.32 -10.12
CA ASP A 55 19.72 12.85 -11.45
C ASP A 55 18.58 12.04 -12.10
N GLY A 56 17.39 12.65 -12.13
CA GLY A 56 16.20 12.08 -12.77
C GLY A 56 16.31 11.96 -14.29
N THR A 57 17.30 12.59 -14.92
CA THR A 57 17.56 12.45 -16.36
C THR A 57 18.49 11.28 -16.68
N ALA A 58 19.39 10.94 -15.74
CA ALA A 58 20.25 9.76 -15.83
C ALA A 58 19.52 8.45 -15.47
N THR A 59 18.34 8.54 -14.85
CA THR A 59 17.56 7.38 -14.40
C THR A 59 16.22 7.28 -15.11
N VAL A 60 16.00 6.17 -15.83
CA VAL A 60 14.70 5.90 -16.45
C VAL A 60 13.70 5.54 -15.36
N ALA A 61 12.65 6.35 -15.21
CA ALA A 61 11.54 6.06 -14.31
C ALA A 61 10.69 4.91 -14.88
N VAL A 62 11.07 3.68 -14.57
CA VAL A 62 10.26 2.50 -14.90
C VAL A 62 9.09 2.43 -13.91
N ARG A 63 7.88 2.09 -14.40
CA ARG A 63 6.67 1.87 -13.57
C ARG A 63 6.25 0.39 -13.64
N PRO A 64 6.99 -0.55 -13.01
CA PRO A 64 6.73 -2.00 -13.15
C PRO A 64 5.30 -2.40 -12.79
N TYR A 65 4.72 -1.72 -11.81
CA TYR A 65 3.37 -2.00 -11.34
C TYR A 65 2.29 -1.57 -12.33
N VAL A 66 2.53 -0.53 -13.13
CA VAL A 66 1.59 -0.12 -14.17
C VAL A 66 1.61 -1.10 -15.32
N THR A 67 2.80 -1.53 -15.75
CA THR A 67 2.91 -2.58 -16.77
C THR A 67 2.28 -3.90 -16.31
N ALA A 68 2.46 -4.28 -15.04
CA ALA A 68 1.84 -5.47 -14.49
C ALA A 68 0.31 -5.34 -14.39
N HIS A 69 -0.19 -4.15 -14.03
CA HIS A 69 -1.62 -3.86 -13.97
C HIS A 69 -2.28 -3.96 -15.35
N GLU A 70 -1.71 -3.30 -16.37
CA GLU A 70 -2.21 -3.35 -17.74
C GLU A 70 -2.22 -4.77 -18.31
N GLN A 71 -1.17 -5.56 -18.05
CA GLN A 71 -1.14 -6.97 -18.44
C GLN A 71 -2.25 -7.79 -17.78
N ARG A 72 -2.52 -7.54 -16.50
CA ARG A 72 -3.58 -8.22 -15.77
C ARG A 72 -4.96 -7.87 -16.33
N GLU A 73 -5.20 -6.59 -16.63
CA GLU A 73 -6.46 -6.15 -17.23
C GLU A 73 -6.69 -6.80 -18.61
N ARG A 74 -5.68 -6.81 -19.49
CA ARG A 74 -5.78 -7.50 -20.80
C ARG A 74 -6.11 -8.98 -20.66
N ARG A 75 -5.48 -9.70 -19.71
CA ARG A 75 -5.79 -11.12 -19.47
C ARG A 75 -7.23 -11.30 -19.00
N ARG A 76 -7.71 -10.39 -18.15
CA ARG A 76 -9.09 -10.41 -17.65
C ARG A 76 -10.09 -10.17 -18.77
N GLU A 77 -9.85 -9.18 -19.62
CA GLU A 77 -10.67 -8.90 -20.82
C GLU A 77 -10.78 -10.14 -21.71
N LEU A 78 -9.66 -10.80 -22.01
CA LEU A 78 -9.63 -12.02 -22.81
C LEU A 78 -10.44 -13.17 -22.19
N VAL A 79 -10.32 -13.37 -20.87
CA VAL A 79 -11.09 -14.39 -20.15
C VAL A 79 -12.59 -14.10 -20.23
N LEU A 80 -13.00 -12.84 -20.08
CA LEU A 80 -14.41 -12.46 -20.15
C LEU A 80 -14.96 -12.60 -21.58
N ALA A 81 -14.21 -12.18 -22.59
CA ALA A 81 -14.57 -12.35 -23.99
C ALA A 81 -14.75 -13.84 -24.35
N THR A 82 -13.88 -14.72 -23.82
CA THR A 82 -14.01 -16.17 -24.01
C THR A 82 -15.30 -16.73 -23.40
N LEU A 83 -15.81 -16.10 -22.34
CA LEU A 83 -17.09 -16.44 -21.71
C LEU A 83 -18.30 -15.78 -22.40
N GLY A 84 -18.09 -15.03 -23.49
CA GLY A 84 -19.14 -14.27 -24.19
C GLY A 84 -19.60 -13.02 -23.44
N LEU A 85 -18.81 -12.54 -22.48
CA LEU A 85 -19.06 -11.32 -21.72
C LEU A 85 -18.18 -10.20 -22.27
N ASP A 86 -18.79 -9.24 -22.97
CA ASP A 86 -18.10 -8.04 -23.39
C ASP A 86 -17.84 -7.12 -22.19
N MET A 87 -16.56 -6.82 -21.94
CA MET A 87 -16.18 -5.76 -21.01
C MET A 87 -16.30 -4.42 -21.74
N PRO A 88 -16.96 -3.39 -21.15
CA PRO A 88 -16.73 -2.04 -21.62
C PRO A 88 -15.22 -1.75 -21.53
N GLY A 89 -14.65 -1.33 -22.66
CA GLY A 89 -13.23 -0.95 -22.72
C GLY A 89 -12.91 0.15 -21.70
N PRO A 90 -11.64 0.36 -21.37
CA PRO A 90 -11.26 1.36 -20.38
C PRO A 90 -11.82 2.72 -20.81
N TYR A 91 -12.70 3.29 -19.99
CA TYR A 91 -13.26 4.64 -20.15
C TYR A 91 -12.19 5.73 -20.12
N TRP A 92 -10.92 5.38 -19.97
CA TRP A 92 -9.81 6.32 -19.80
C TRP A 92 -8.78 6.11 -20.88
N ILE A 93 -8.82 6.99 -21.88
CA ILE A 93 -7.80 7.07 -22.93
C ILE A 93 -6.96 8.31 -22.62
N HIS A 94 -5.66 8.14 -22.35
CA HIS A 94 -4.72 9.23 -22.04
C HIS A 94 -5.10 10.12 -20.83
N GLY A 95 -5.82 9.58 -19.83
CA GLY A 95 -6.20 10.32 -18.63
C GLY A 95 -7.46 11.18 -18.76
N LEU A 96 -8.22 11.01 -19.85
CA LEU A 96 -9.54 11.61 -20.03
C LEU A 96 -10.62 10.53 -20.08
N GLU A 97 -11.72 10.78 -19.39
CA GLU A 97 -12.91 9.94 -19.43
C GLU A 97 -13.61 10.12 -20.78
N VAL A 98 -13.78 9.03 -21.53
CA VAL A 98 -14.54 9.00 -22.78
C VAL A 98 -15.82 8.21 -22.49
N ALA A 99 -16.93 8.93 -22.41
CA ALA A 99 -18.29 8.40 -22.29
C ALA A 99 -18.96 8.26 -23.66
#